data_AF-A0A9E7KJT4-F1
#
_entry.id   AF-A0A9E7KJT4-F1
#
_cell.length_a   1.000
_cell.length_b   1.000
_cell.length_c   1.000
_cell.angle_alpha   90.00
_cell.angle_beta   90.00
_cell.angle_gamma   90.00
#
_symmetry.space_group_name_H-M   'P 1'
#
loop_
_entity.id
_entity.type
_entity.pdbx_description
1 polymer ?
#
loop_
_entity_poly.entity_id
_entity_poly.type
_entity_poly.pdbx_seq_one_letter_code
_entity_poly.pdbx_strand_id
1 'polypeptide(L)'
;METSDPAAIRRFFQRAEVTDIDVCRVLNSILRVKSQQRQEARASCCSIIKAKKMAEERREITLRRFDLSDLDDYMVWASDDRVTAFCRWDSYTDKEDLRRYMRETVLPHPWFRAVCLGGRPIGAVSVELGAGCDRCKGELGYALAAAHWGRGHATAAVKMAVRSVFREVEGLERVEALVDVDNKASQRVLEKAGFAREGVLRKSTVLKGRTRDLVMFSLISTDALVD
;
A
#
# COMPACT_ATOMS: atom_id res chain seq x y z
N MET A 1 -24.71 35.51 5.03
CA MET A 1 -25.49 36.59 4.38
C MET A 1 -24.72 37.00 3.12
N GLU A 2 -24.94 36.26 2.04
CA GLU A 2 -24.26 36.45 0.76
C GLU A 2 -24.87 37.65 0.03
N THR A 3 -24.09 38.69 -0.22
CA THR A 3 -24.41 39.70 -1.23
C THR A 3 -23.15 39.98 -2.04
N SER A 4 -23.02 39.27 -3.16
CA SER A 4 -21.99 39.49 -4.18
C SER A 4 -22.56 40.33 -5.33
N ASP A 5 -23.45 41.28 -5.03
CA ASP A 5 -24.07 42.17 -6.02
C ASP A 5 -23.30 43.51 -6.10
N PRO A 6 -22.61 43.80 -7.22
CA PRO A 6 -21.88 45.05 -7.41
C PRO A 6 -22.77 46.31 -7.32
N ALA A 7 -24.07 46.19 -7.62
CA ALA A 7 -25.01 47.30 -7.57
C ALA A 7 -25.43 47.65 -6.13
N ALA A 8 -25.56 46.64 -5.26
CA ALA A 8 -25.83 46.81 -3.83
C ALA A 8 -24.65 47.49 -3.11
N ILE A 9 -23.41 47.14 -3.47
CA ILE A 9 -22.20 47.76 -2.93
C ILE A 9 -22.14 49.25 -3.33
N ARG A 10 -22.45 49.59 -4.58
CA ARG A 10 -22.48 51.00 -5.06
C ARG A 10 -23.51 51.87 -4.33
N ARG A 11 -24.68 51.34 -3.99
CA ARG A 11 -25.71 52.10 -3.23
C ARG A 11 -25.31 52.35 -1.78
N PHE A 12 -24.53 51.45 -1.16
CA PHE A 12 -24.01 51.65 0.18
C PHE A 12 -22.99 52.81 0.24
N PHE A 13 -22.17 52.97 -0.81
CA PHE A 13 -21.16 54.03 -0.89
C PHE A 13 -21.69 55.42 -1.28
N GLN A 14 -22.88 55.54 -1.88
CA GLN A 14 -23.45 56.84 -2.27
C GLN A 14 -24.17 57.60 -1.14
N ARG A 15 -24.39 56.97 0.03
CA ARG A 15 -25.05 57.61 1.19
C ARG A 15 -24.12 57.99 2.34
N ALA A 16 -22.84 57.67 2.23
CA ALA A 16 -21.83 58.02 3.21
C ALA A 16 -20.72 58.80 2.50
N GLU A 17 -20.33 59.96 3.02
CA GLU A 17 -19.16 60.72 2.55
C GLU A 17 -17.87 59.94 2.89
N VAL A 18 -17.59 58.91 2.11
CA VAL A 18 -16.44 58.01 2.30
C VAL A 18 -15.40 58.40 1.26
N THR A 19 -14.25 58.90 1.70
CA THR A 19 -13.15 59.25 0.80
C THR A 19 -12.56 58.00 0.13
N ASP A 20 -11.96 58.13 -1.06
CA ASP A 20 -11.33 57.00 -1.80
C ASP A 20 -10.35 56.19 -0.94
N ILE A 21 -9.69 56.86 0.03
CA ILE A 21 -8.80 56.26 1.03
C ILE A 21 -9.52 55.24 1.92
N ASP A 22 -10.78 55.49 2.27
CA ASP A 22 -11.56 54.61 3.15
C ASP A 22 -12.10 53.40 2.39
N VAL A 23 -12.40 53.53 1.09
CA VAL A 23 -12.73 52.39 0.21
C VAL A 23 -11.53 51.44 0.07
N CYS A 24 -10.33 51.99 -0.16
CA CYS A 24 -9.09 51.21 -0.21
C CYS A 24 -8.77 50.50 1.11
N ARG A 25 -9.01 51.14 2.27
CA ARG A 25 -8.86 50.49 3.59
C ARG A 25 -9.82 49.34 3.78
N VAL A 26 -11.09 49.53 3.41
CA VAL A 26 -12.13 48.49 3.52
C VAL A 26 -11.81 47.31 2.60
N LEU A 27 -11.42 47.55 1.34
CA LEU A 27 -11.00 46.51 0.40
C LEU A 27 -9.77 45.75 0.89
N ASN A 28 -8.74 46.46 1.40
CA ASN A 28 -7.55 45.83 1.97
C ASN A 28 -7.86 44.99 3.22
N SER A 29 -8.80 45.44 4.05
CA SER A 29 -9.29 44.67 5.20
C SER A 29 -10.01 43.39 4.76
N ILE A 30 -10.90 43.47 3.77
CA ILE A 30 -11.61 42.32 3.21
C ILE A 30 -10.64 41.31 2.55
N LEU A 31 -9.63 41.80 1.82
CA LEU A 31 -8.60 40.95 1.21
C LEU A 31 -7.75 40.24 2.27
N ARG A 32 -7.39 40.93 3.37
CA ARG A 32 -6.69 40.32 4.51
C ARG A 32 -7.51 39.25 5.19
N VAL A 33 -8.80 39.51 5.44
CA VAL A 33 -9.73 38.51 6.03
C VAL A 33 -9.85 37.29 5.11
N LYS A 34 -10.01 37.49 3.79
CA LYS A 34 -10.06 36.38 2.82
C LYS A 34 -8.73 35.60 2.76
N SER A 35 -7.58 36.26 2.85
CA SER A 35 -6.27 35.56 2.90
C SER A 35 -6.08 34.78 4.19
N GLN A 36 -6.50 35.35 5.32
CA GLN A 36 -6.42 34.71 6.63
C GLN A 36 -7.35 33.49 6.71
N GLN A 37 -8.60 33.60 6.24
CA GLN A 37 -9.53 32.47 6.14
C GLN A 37 -9.00 31.35 5.23
N ARG A 38 -8.34 31.68 4.11
CA ARG A 38 -7.69 30.68 3.25
C ARG A 38 -6.50 30.00 3.93
N GLN A 39 -5.73 30.74 4.73
CA GLN A 39 -4.58 30.22 5.47
C GLN A 39 -5.03 29.32 6.64
N GLU A 40 -6.07 29.71 7.36
CA GLU A 40 -6.72 28.93 8.42
C GLU A 40 -7.37 27.65 7.85
N ALA A 41 -8.06 27.73 6.70
CA ALA A 41 -8.61 26.56 6.02
C ALA A 41 -7.53 25.58 5.53
N ARG A 42 -6.40 26.08 5.02
CA ARG A 42 -5.24 25.25 4.63
C ARG A 42 -4.58 24.59 5.84
N ALA A 43 -4.39 25.33 6.94
CA ALA A 43 -3.84 24.80 8.18
C ALA A 43 -4.75 23.74 8.80
N SER A 44 -6.07 23.99 8.82
CA SER A 44 -7.10 23.03 9.25
C SER A 44 -7.09 21.76 8.40
N CYS A 45 -7.08 21.89 7.06
CA CYS A 45 -6.99 20.75 6.15
C CYS A 45 -5.70 19.93 6.34
N CYS A 46 -4.54 20.58 6.48
CA CYS A 46 -3.27 19.90 6.76
C CYS A 46 -3.31 19.13 8.10
N SER A 47 -3.93 19.71 9.12
CA SER A 47 -4.12 19.10 10.43
C SER A 47 -5.02 17.87 10.35
N ILE A 48 -6.13 17.95 9.60
CA ILE A 48 -7.04 16.82 9.36
C ILE A 48 -6.35 15.71 8.56
N ILE A 49 -5.57 16.05 7.53
CA ILE A 49 -4.80 15.07 6.74
C ILE A 49 -3.76 14.37 7.63
N LYS A 50 -3.05 15.11 8.49
CA LYS A 50 -2.13 14.53 9.47
C LYS A 50 -2.85 13.60 10.46
N ALA A 51 -3.98 14.04 11.02
CA ALA A 51 -4.77 13.23 11.94
C ALA A 51 -5.31 11.95 11.29
N LYS A 52 -5.82 12.04 10.05
CA LYS A 52 -6.25 10.86 9.27
C LYS A 52 -5.08 9.91 8.99
N LYS A 53 -3.92 10.43 8.59
CA LYS A 53 -2.72 9.63 8.36
C LYS A 53 -2.25 8.91 9.63
N MET A 54 -2.28 9.60 10.77
CA MET A 54 -1.93 9.00 12.06
C MET A 54 -2.93 7.94 12.51
N ALA A 55 -4.22 8.16 12.26
CA ALA A 55 -5.26 7.16 12.53
C ALA A 55 -5.10 5.93 11.63
N GLU A 56 -4.75 6.11 10.36
CA GLU A 56 -4.44 5.04 9.41
C GLU A 56 -3.21 4.22 9.84
N GLU A 57 -2.16 4.89 10.34
CA GLU A 57 -0.92 4.24 10.80
C GLU A 57 -1.09 3.47 12.11
N ARG A 58 -2.14 3.75 12.89
CA ARG A 58 -2.51 2.98 14.09
C ARG A 58 -3.41 1.78 13.78
N ARG A 59 -3.85 1.60 12.54
CA ARG A 59 -4.68 0.45 12.16
C ARG A 59 -3.82 -0.80 12.15
N GLU A 60 -4.36 -1.86 12.74
CA GLU A 60 -3.71 -3.15 12.80
C GLU A 60 -3.66 -3.79 11.40
N ILE A 61 -2.54 -4.47 11.12
CA ILE A 61 -2.39 -5.32 9.95
C ILE A 61 -3.01 -6.68 10.27
N THR A 62 -3.90 -7.14 9.40
CA THR A 62 -4.52 -8.47 9.52
C THR A 62 -4.40 -9.25 8.22
N LEU A 63 -4.47 -10.58 8.33
CA LEU A 63 -4.48 -11.48 7.19
C LEU A 63 -5.82 -12.22 7.15
N ARG A 64 -6.43 -12.30 5.97
CA ARG A 64 -7.65 -13.10 5.75
C ARG A 64 -7.68 -13.69 4.34
N ARG A 65 -8.56 -14.65 4.10
CA ARG A 65 -8.83 -15.11 2.72
C ARG A 65 -9.42 -13.95 1.90
N PHE A 66 -9.12 -13.97 0.62
CA PHE A 66 -9.76 -13.07 -0.34
C PHE A 66 -11.22 -13.45 -0.54
N ASP A 67 -12.03 -12.44 -0.83
CA ASP A 67 -13.37 -12.56 -1.36
C ASP A 67 -13.44 -11.87 -2.73
N LEU A 68 -14.40 -12.26 -3.59
CA LEU A 68 -14.56 -11.59 -4.90
C LEU A 68 -14.95 -10.10 -4.77
N SER A 69 -15.53 -9.68 -3.65
CA SER A 69 -15.80 -8.28 -3.37
C SER A 69 -14.51 -7.44 -3.18
N ASP A 70 -13.37 -8.07 -2.93
CA ASP A 70 -12.07 -7.39 -2.81
C ASP A 70 -11.47 -6.99 -4.18
N LEU A 71 -12.13 -7.34 -5.29
CA LEU A 71 -11.59 -7.14 -6.63
C LEU A 71 -11.20 -5.69 -6.92
N ASP A 72 -12.01 -4.72 -6.47
CA ASP A 72 -11.72 -3.30 -6.63
C ASP A 72 -10.48 -2.87 -5.84
N ASP A 73 -10.29 -3.40 -4.64
CA ASP A 73 -9.10 -3.13 -3.84
C ASP A 73 -7.87 -3.81 -4.45
N TYR A 74 -8.01 -5.04 -4.96
CA TYR A 74 -6.94 -5.77 -5.64
C TYR A 74 -6.45 -5.00 -6.88
N MET A 75 -7.37 -4.45 -7.68
CA MET A 75 -7.02 -3.65 -8.86
C MET A 75 -6.07 -2.49 -8.54
N VAL A 76 -6.13 -1.91 -7.34
CA VAL A 76 -5.28 -0.76 -6.93
C VAL A 76 -3.79 -1.07 -7.07
N TRP A 77 -3.35 -2.28 -6.71
CA TRP A 77 -1.94 -2.65 -6.81
C TRP A 77 -1.65 -3.57 -8.01
N ALA A 78 -2.63 -4.31 -8.50
CA ALA A 78 -2.46 -5.17 -9.67
C ALA A 78 -2.32 -4.39 -10.98
N SER A 79 -2.81 -3.16 -11.05
CA SER A 79 -2.67 -2.28 -12.22
C SER A 79 -1.50 -1.30 -12.13
N ASP A 80 -0.77 -1.26 -11.01
CA ASP A 80 0.31 -0.31 -10.77
C ASP A 80 1.67 -0.89 -11.20
N ASP A 81 2.23 -0.38 -12.30
CA ASP A 81 3.54 -0.80 -12.84
C ASP A 81 4.67 -0.72 -11.81
N ARG A 82 4.58 0.19 -10.83
CA ARG A 82 5.59 0.28 -9.77
C ARG A 82 5.56 -0.98 -8.91
N VAL A 83 4.36 -1.51 -8.65
CA VAL A 83 4.17 -2.72 -7.84
C VAL A 83 4.55 -3.96 -8.63
N THR A 84 4.12 -4.05 -9.90
CA THR A 84 4.32 -5.26 -10.71
C THR A 84 5.70 -5.34 -11.37
N ALA A 85 6.54 -4.30 -11.25
CA ALA A 85 7.88 -4.23 -11.85
C ALA A 85 8.75 -5.48 -11.58
N PHE A 86 8.61 -6.07 -10.38
CA PHE A 86 9.35 -7.26 -9.96
C PHE A 86 8.47 -8.52 -9.84
N CYS A 87 7.19 -8.42 -10.17
CA CYS A 87 6.26 -9.55 -10.11
C CYS A 87 6.38 -10.43 -11.36
N ARG A 88 6.01 -11.70 -11.21
CA ARG A 88 5.94 -12.68 -12.31
C ARG A 88 4.83 -12.40 -13.32
N TRP A 89 3.94 -11.47 -13.02
CA TRP A 89 2.83 -11.05 -13.86
C TRP A 89 2.98 -9.59 -14.30
N ASP A 90 2.27 -9.23 -15.37
CA ASP A 90 2.16 -7.86 -15.86
C ASP A 90 1.00 -7.11 -15.20
N SER A 91 1.03 -5.79 -15.29
CA SER A 91 -0.03 -4.96 -14.75
C SER A 91 -1.34 -5.25 -15.46
N TYR A 92 -2.39 -5.47 -14.67
CA TYR A 92 -3.72 -5.69 -15.18
C TYR A 92 -4.31 -4.37 -15.67
N THR A 93 -4.75 -4.35 -16.94
CA THR A 93 -5.51 -3.24 -17.51
C THR A 93 -7.01 -3.48 -17.50
N ASP A 94 -7.42 -4.76 -17.49
CA ASP A 94 -8.81 -5.18 -17.44
C ASP A 94 -9.15 -5.84 -16.11
N LYS A 95 -10.27 -5.39 -15.53
CA LYS A 95 -10.81 -5.91 -14.27
C LYS A 95 -11.39 -7.32 -14.44
N GLU A 96 -11.88 -7.69 -15.62
CA GLU A 96 -12.39 -9.05 -15.85
C GLU A 96 -11.27 -10.10 -15.87
N ASP A 97 -10.10 -9.76 -16.42
CA ASP A 97 -8.93 -10.63 -16.37
C ASP A 97 -8.45 -10.84 -14.93
N LEU A 98 -8.43 -9.78 -14.11
CA LEU A 98 -8.12 -9.94 -12.68
C LEU A 98 -9.19 -10.76 -11.96
N ARG A 99 -10.48 -10.56 -12.28
CA ARG A 99 -11.57 -11.38 -11.71
C ARG A 99 -11.39 -12.85 -12.03
N ARG A 100 -11.00 -13.18 -13.27
CA ARG A 100 -10.71 -14.56 -13.70
C ARG A 100 -9.55 -15.14 -12.91
N TYR A 101 -8.44 -14.41 -12.81
CA TYR A 101 -7.29 -14.80 -11.99
C TYR A 101 -7.66 -15.02 -10.52
N MET A 102 -8.50 -14.16 -9.94
CA MET A 102 -8.97 -14.34 -8.57
C MET A 102 -9.74 -15.65 -8.41
N ARG A 103 -10.68 -15.96 -9.32
CA ARG A 103 -11.49 -17.19 -9.26
C ARG A 103 -10.67 -18.45 -9.46
N GLU A 104 -9.74 -18.43 -10.40
CA GLU A 104 -9.02 -19.63 -10.85
C GLU A 104 -7.73 -19.88 -10.07
N THR A 105 -7.12 -18.83 -9.51
CA THR A 105 -5.83 -18.94 -8.81
C THR A 105 -5.94 -18.49 -7.36
N VAL A 106 -6.37 -17.26 -7.09
CA VAL A 106 -6.27 -16.68 -5.72
C VAL A 106 -7.19 -17.38 -4.72
N LEU A 107 -8.47 -17.56 -5.06
CA LEU A 107 -9.47 -18.15 -4.17
C LEU A 107 -9.27 -19.64 -3.89
N PRO A 108 -8.91 -20.50 -4.87
CA PRO A 108 -8.64 -21.92 -4.60
C PRO A 108 -7.26 -22.17 -3.99
N HIS A 109 -6.33 -21.20 -4.06
CA HIS A 109 -4.97 -21.42 -3.56
C HIS A 109 -4.96 -21.66 -2.03
N PRO A 110 -4.25 -22.70 -1.56
CA PRO A 110 -4.33 -23.18 -0.17
C PRO A 110 -3.91 -22.09 0.85
N TRP A 111 -2.86 -21.35 0.51
CA TRP A 111 -2.28 -20.33 1.37
C TRP A 111 -2.09 -18.98 0.66
N PHE A 112 -3.18 -18.38 0.18
CA PHE A 112 -3.20 -17.00 -0.35
C PHE A 112 -4.07 -16.13 0.56
N ARG A 113 -3.56 -14.97 1.00
CA ARG A 113 -4.23 -14.07 1.94
C ARG A 113 -4.18 -12.61 1.48
N ALA A 114 -5.28 -11.91 1.71
CA ALA A 114 -5.32 -10.45 1.65
C ALA A 114 -4.56 -9.89 2.86
N VAL A 115 -3.67 -8.94 2.60
CA VAL A 115 -3.07 -8.11 3.65
C VAL A 115 -3.99 -6.92 3.85
N CYS A 116 -4.60 -6.82 5.02
CA CYS A 116 -5.60 -5.81 5.32
C CYS A 116 -5.05 -4.77 6.31
N LEU A 117 -5.43 -3.50 6.12
CA LEU A 117 -5.21 -2.41 7.07
C LEU A 117 -6.58 -1.89 7.52
N GLY A 118 -6.94 -2.11 8.78
CA GLY A 118 -8.28 -1.78 9.27
C GLY A 118 -9.40 -2.51 8.52
N GLY A 119 -9.17 -3.78 8.14
CA GLY A 119 -10.14 -4.65 7.46
C GLY A 119 -10.20 -4.52 5.94
N ARG A 120 -9.61 -3.47 5.36
CA ARG A 120 -9.58 -3.28 3.90
C ARG A 120 -8.29 -3.83 3.29
N PRO A 121 -8.33 -4.62 2.20
CA PRO A 121 -7.14 -5.08 1.50
C PRO A 121 -6.27 -3.93 1.00
N ILE A 122 -4.97 -4.04 1.27
CA ILE A 122 -3.92 -3.13 0.79
C ILE A 122 -2.82 -3.88 0.03
N GLY A 123 -2.99 -5.19 -0.14
CA GLY A 123 -2.05 -6.07 -0.80
C GLY A 123 -2.36 -7.55 -0.57
N ALA A 124 -1.38 -8.38 -0.89
CA ALA A 124 -1.47 -9.83 -0.88
C ALA A 124 -0.20 -10.45 -0.31
N VAL A 125 -0.36 -11.61 0.31
CA VAL A 125 0.72 -12.53 0.68
C VAL A 125 0.29 -13.96 0.37
N SER A 126 1.19 -14.76 -0.20
CA SER A 126 0.94 -16.16 -0.52
C SER A 126 2.16 -17.02 -0.21
N VAL A 127 1.92 -18.31 0.04
CA VAL A 127 2.96 -19.32 0.19
C VAL A 127 2.60 -20.50 -0.72
N GLU A 128 3.36 -20.66 -1.79
CA GLU A 128 3.23 -21.81 -2.69
C GLU A 128 3.91 -23.02 -2.05
N LEU A 129 3.16 -24.09 -1.81
CA LEU A 129 3.67 -25.25 -1.08
C LEU A 129 4.40 -26.20 -2.04
N GLY A 130 5.59 -26.64 -1.64
CA GLY A 130 6.32 -27.66 -2.38
C GLY A 130 5.61 -29.02 -2.35
N ALA A 131 5.98 -29.88 -3.29
CA ALA A 131 5.44 -31.23 -3.41
C ALA A 131 6.57 -32.27 -3.56
N GLY A 132 6.26 -33.54 -3.32
CA GLY A 132 7.23 -34.63 -3.48
C GLY A 132 8.44 -34.46 -2.55
N CYS A 133 9.63 -34.36 -3.12
CA CYS A 133 10.89 -34.13 -2.38
C CYS A 133 10.98 -32.72 -1.77
N ASP A 134 10.21 -31.75 -2.28
CA ASP A 134 10.19 -30.36 -1.81
C ASP A 134 9.04 -30.07 -0.83
N ARG A 135 8.29 -31.10 -0.39
CA ARG A 135 7.11 -30.92 0.49
C ARG A 135 7.40 -30.25 1.82
N CYS A 136 8.66 -30.25 2.27
CA CYS A 136 9.06 -29.62 3.53
C CYS A 136 9.22 -28.10 3.42
N LYS A 137 9.06 -27.51 2.22
CA LYS A 137 9.27 -26.07 2.01
C LYS A 137 8.13 -25.42 1.23
N GLY A 138 8.04 -24.09 1.34
CA GLY A 138 7.14 -23.27 0.54
C GLY A 138 7.77 -21.94 0.12
N GLU A 139 7.39 -21.43 -1.05
CA GLU A 139 7.86 -20.15 -1.61
C GLU A 139 6.89 -19.02 -1.24
N LEU A 140 7.37 -18.04 -0.48
CA LEU A 140 6.64 -16.84 -0.08
C LEU A 140 6.67 -15.78 -1.18
N GLY A 141 5.48 -15.28 -1.54
CA GLY A 141 5.28 -14.10 -2.38
C GLY A 141 4.44 -13.04 -1.66
N TYR A 142 4.71 -11.76 -1.90
CA TYR A 142 3.86 -10.68 -1.40
C TYR A 142 3.97 -9.42 -2.26
N ALA A 143 2.91 -8.62 -2.26
CA ALA A 143 2.86 -7.32 -2.90
C ALA A 143 1.90 -6.41 -2.13
N LEU A 144 2.27 -5.14 -1.95
CA LEU A 144 1.41 -4.11 -1.37
C LEU A 144 1.21 -2.98 -2.37
N ALA A 145 0.05 -2.32 -2.31
CA ALA A 145 -0.19 -1.07 -2.99
C ALA A 145 0.87 -0.02 -2.62
N ALA A 146 1.38 0.71 -3.60
CA ALA A 146 2.51 1.63 -3.44
C ALA A 146 2.29 2.70 -2.36
N ALA A 147 1.03 3.11 -2.13
CA ALA A 147 0.66 4.05 -1.07
C ALA A 147 1.02 3.58 0.35
N HIS A 148 1.20 2.27 0.55
CA HIS A 148 1.46 1.63 1.84
C HIS A 148 2.94 1.23 2.03
N TRP A 149 3.82 1.55 1.08
CA TRP A 149 5.25 1.24 1.18
C TRP A 149 5.97 2.12 2.21
N GLY A 150 7.07 1.58 2.75
CA GLY A 150 7.94 2.30 3.69
C GLY A 150 7.37 2.45 5.12
N ARG A 151 6.22 1.84 5.42
CA ARG A 151 5.53 1.95 6.71
C ARG A 151 5.59 0.69 7.58
N GLY A 152 6.37 -0.31 7.18
CA GLY A 152 6.50 -1.58 7.92
C GLY A 152 5.35 -2.57 7.74
N HIS A 153 4.29 -2.22 7.00
CA HIS A 153 3.14 -3.11 6.76
C HIS A 153 3.51 -4.45 6.11
N ALA A 154 4.42 -4.43 5.12
CA ALA A 154 4.89 -5.66 4.47
C ALA A 154 5.64 -6.56 5.45
N THR A 155 6.52 -6.00 6.28
CA THR A 155 7.23 -6.75 7.32
C THR A 155 6.26 -7.38 8.31
N ALA A 156 5.28 -6.62 8.79
CA ALA A 156 4.25 -7.15 9.70
C ALA A 156 3.47 -8.30 9.04
N ALA A 157 3.02 -8.11 7.80
CA ALA A 157 2.29 -9.12 7.05
C ALA A 157 3.10 -10.39 6.81
N VAL A 158 4.39 -10.27 6.45
CA VAL A 158 5.30 -11.40 6.26
C VAL A 158 5.51 -12.17 7.57
N LYS A 159 5.79 -11.47 8.69
CA LYS A 159 5.93 -12.12 10.00
C LYS A 159 4.66 -12.90 10.38
N MET A 160 3.48 -12.29 10.22
CA MET A 160 2.20 -12.95 10.50
C MET A 160 1.96 -14.16 9.58
N ALA A 161 2.34 -14.03 8.31
CA ALA A 161 2.16 -15.07 7.33
C ALA A 161 2.99 -16.30 7.66
N VAL A 162 4.27 -16.09 7.94
CA VAL A 162 5.21 -17.17 8.26
C VAL A 162 4.84 -17.85 9.59
N ARG A 163 4.46 -17.08 10.63
CA ARG A 163 3.92 -17.64 11.89
C ARG A 163 2.72 -18.56 11.63
N SER A 164 1.81 -18.11 10.79
CA SER A 164 0.57 -18.82 10.52
C SER A 164 0.81 -20.08 9.67
N VAL A 165 1.62 -19.99 8.62
CA VAL A 165 1.85 -21.12 7.71
C VAL A 165 2.61 -22.27 8.38
N PHE A 166 3.61 -21.98 9.22
CA PHE A 166 4.30 -23.04 9.99
C PHE A 166 3.37 -23.74 10.98
N ARG A 167 2.39 -23.02 11.53
CA ARG A 167 1.40 -23.59 12.45
C ARG A 167 0.32 -24.39 11.70
N GLU A 168 -0.08 -23.92 10.52
CA GLU A 168 -1.24 -24.44 9.78
C GLU A 168 -0.89 -25.56 8.80
N VAL A 169 0.35 -25.62 8.31
CA VAL A 169 0.78 -26.59 7.30
C VAL A 169 1.69 -27.63 7.95
N GLU A 170 1.17 -28.84 8.09
CA GLU A 170 1.91 -29.96 8.67
C GLU A 170 3.15 -30.33 7.84
N GLY A 171 4.28 -30.55 8.52
CA GLY A 171 5.55 -30.96 7.90
C GLY A 171 6.27 -29.85 7.12
N LEU A 172 5.78 -28.60 7.17
CA LEU A 172 6.48 -27.45 6.62
C LEU A 172 7.60 -27.01 7.57
N GLU A 173 8.85 -27.17 7.14
CA GLU A 173 10.05 -26.86 7.92
C GLU A 173 10.75 -25.58 7.46
N ARG A 174 10.43 -25.11 6.25
CA ARG A 174 11.11 -23.99 5.61
C ARG A 174 10.16 -23.11 4.80
N VAL A 175 10.31 -21.80 4.94
CA VAL A 175 9.76 -20.82 4.00
C VAL A 175 10.91 -20.13 3.31
N GLU A 176 10.88 -20.11 1.98
CA GLU A 176 11.87 -19.42 1.15
C GLU A 176 11.25 -18.28 0.35
N ALA A 177 12.07 -17.31 -0.03
CA ALA A 177 11.63 -16.19 -0.85
C ALA A 177 12.74 -15.82 -1.83
N LEU A 178 12.37 -15.73 -3.10
CA LEU A 178 13.24 -15.31 -4.18
C LEU A 178 12.95 -13.86 -4.55
N VAL A 179 13.97 -13.01 -4.44
CA VAL A 179 13.81 -11.57 -4.68
C VAL A 179 14.80 -11.10 -5.73
N ASP A 180 14.33 -10.36 -6.74
CA ASP A 180 15.21 -9.73 -7.72
C ASP A 180 16.31 -8.91 -7.01
N VAL A 181 17.57 -9.05 -7.47
CA VAL A 181 18.73 -8.35 -6.88
C VAL A 181 18.55 -6.83 -6.81
N ASP A 182 17.77 -6.24 -7.71
CA ASP A 182 17.50 -4.80 -7.76
C ASP A 182 16.35 -4.39 -6.82
N ASN A 183 15.52 -5.34 -6.36
CA ASN A 183 14.42 -5.06 -5.44
C ASN A 183 14.91 -4.97 -3.98
N LYS A 184 15.70 -3.94 -3.68
CA LYS A 184 16.26 -3.69 -2.33
C LYS A 184 15.18 -3.47 -1.27
N ALA A 185 13.99 -3.01 -1.66
CA ALA A 185 12.89 -2.82 -0.71
C ALA A 185 12.39 -4.16 -0.16
N SER A 186 12.13 -5.14 -1.03
CA SER A 186 11.70 -6.49 -0.65
C SER A 186 12.78 -7.23 0.13
N GLN A 187 14.06 -7.10 -0.26
CA GLN A 187 15.19 -7.66 0.50
C GLN A 187 15.20 -7.18 1.95
N ARG A 188 15.04 -5.86 2.17
CA ARG A 188 14.96 -5.29 3.54
C ARG A 188 13.74 -5.76 4.32
N VAL A 189 12.62 -6.06 3.67
CA VAL A 189 11.43 -6.60 4.34
C VAL A 189 11.74 -7.99 4.90
N LEU A 190 12.36 -8.86 4.10
CA LEU A 190 12.72 -10.22 4.49
C LEU A 190 13.77 -10.22 5.61
N GLU A 191 14.82 -9.40 5.50
CA GLU A 191 15.83 -9.22 6.55
C GLU A 191 15.18 -8.80 7.89
N LYS A 192 14.27 -7.83 7.87
CA LYS A 192 13.54 -7.39 9.07
C LYS A 192 12.51 -8.40 9.57
N ALA A 193 12.07 -9.32 8.72
CA ALA A 193 11.22 -10.43 9.10
C ALA A 193 12.01 -11.61 9.70
N GLY A 194 13.35 -11.53 9.70
CA GLY A 194 14.24 -12.54 10.28
C GLY A 194 14.77 -13.55 9.27
N PHE A 195 14.49 -13.40 7.98
CA PHE A 195 14.98 -14.34 6.97
C PHE A 195 16.51 -14.22 6.82
N ALA A 196 17.17 -15.36 6.76
CA ALA A 196 18.58 -15.48 6.40
C ALA A 196 18.77 -15.31 4.90
N ARG A 197 19.78 -14.53 4.50
CA ARG A 197 20.19 -14.39 3.10
C ARG A 197 21.18 -15.49 2.75
N GLU A 198 20.78 -16.43 1.89
CA GLU A 198 21.59 -17.62 1.59
C GLU A 198 22.52 -17.44 0.37
N GLY A 199 22.11 -16.65 -0.62
CA GLY A 199 22.94 -16.49 -1.82
C GLY A 199 22.30 -15.72 -2.95
N VAL A 200 23.03 -15.62 -4.07
CA VAL A 200 22.54 -15.07 -5.34
C VAL A 200 22.51 -16.16 -6.39
N LEU A 201 21.33 -16.41 -6.93
CA LEU A 201 21.09 -17.27 -8.07
C LEU A 201 21.24 -16.44 -9.35
N ARG A 202 22.35 -16.63 -10.06
CA ARG A 202 22.67 -15.87 -11.28
C ARG A 202 21.82 -16.36 -12.45
N LYS A 203 21.16 -15.45 -13.16
CA LYS A 203 20.31 -15.72 -14.34
C LYS A 203 19.32 -16.86 -14.12
N SER A 204 18.74 -16.97 -12.93
CA SER A 204 17.92 -18.12 -12.54
C SER A 204 16.50 -18.07 -13.09
N THR A 205 16.04 -16.92 -13.56
CA THR A 205 14.70 -16.77 -14.13
C THR A 205 14.66 -15.76 -15.27
N VAL A 206 13.65 -15.88 -16.13
CA VAL A 206 13.32 -14.87 -17.13
C VAL A 206 12.08 -14.12 -16.63
N LEU A 207 12.26 -12.83 -16.39
CA LEU A 207 11.19 -11.93 -15.95
C LEU A 207 11.08 -10.78 -16.94
N LYS A 208 9.89 -10.60 -17.53
CA LYS A 208 9.59 -9.51 -18.48
C LYS A 208 10.64 -9.42 -19.60
N GLY A 209 10.93 -10.57 -20.21
CA GLY A 209 11.85 -10.70 -21.34
C GLY A 209 13.34 -10.60 -21.02
N ARG A 210 13.73 -10.54 -19.74
CA ARG A 210 15.15 -10.44 -19.34
C ARG A 210 15.51 -11.53 -18.34
N THR A 211 16.71 -12.08 -18.46
CA THR A 211 17.27 -12.93 -17.41
C THR A 211 17.56 -12.09 -16.16
N ARG A 212 17.20 -12.61 -14.99
CA ARG A 212 17.34 -11.92 -13.70
C ARG A 212 18.17 -12.76 -12.73
N ASP A 213 18.94 -12.04 -11.92
CA ASP A 213 19.59 -12.60 -10.75
C ASP A 213 18.64 -12.47 -9.55
N LEU A 214 18.50 -13.54 -8.77
CA LEU A 214 17.62 -13.56 -7.60
C LEU A 214 18.45 -13.76 -6.34
N VAL A 215 18.14 -13.03 -5.29
CA VAL A 215 18.64 -13.27 -3.94
C VAL A 215 17.72 -14.28 -3.27
N MET A 216 18.30 -15.38 -2.78
CA MET A 216 17.59 -16.39 -1.99
C MET A 216 17.58 -15.99 -0.52
N PHE A 217 16.39 -15.99 0.05
CA PHE A 217 16.15 -15.85 1.47
C PHE A 217 15.41 -17.06 2.02
N SER A 218 15.65 -17.38 3.28
CA SER A 218 14.95 -18.45 3.96
C SER A 218 14.70 -18.17 5.42
N LEU A 219 13.69 -18.83 5.96
CA LEU A 219 13.46 -18.96 7.38
C LEU A 219 13.05 -20.41 7.65
N ILE A 220 13.61 -21.03 8.67
CA ILE A 220 13.22 -22.38 9.10
C ILE A 220 12.31 -22.33 10.33
N SER A 221 11.53 -23.38 10.55
CA SER A 221 10.53 -23.49 11.62
C SER A 221 11.09 -23.26 13.02
N THR A 222 12.39 -23.55 13.22
CA THR A 222 13.11 -23.41 14.49
C THR A 222 13.79 -22.05 14.66
N ASP A 223 13.77 -21.17 13.66
CA ASP A 223 14.32 -19.82 13.78
C ASP A 223 13.40 -18.94 14.65
N ALA A 224 14.01 -18.11 15.50
CA ALA A 224 13.26 -17.09 16.21
C ALA A 224 12.82 -15.99 15.24
N LEU A 225 11.53 -15.71 15.19
CA LEU A 225 11.03 -14.53 14.48
C LEU A 225 11.43 -13.29 15.27
N VAL A 226 12.19 -12.41 14.62
CA VAL A 226 12.55 -11.10 15.19
C VAL A 226 11.26 -10.34 15.48
N ASP A 227 11.09 -9.79 16.69
CA ASP A 227 9.94 -8.95 17.04
C ASP A 227 10.06 -7.53 16.48
#